data_AF-A0A350ADP7-F1
#
_entry.id   AF-A0A350ADP7-F1
#
_cell.length_a   1.000
_cell.length_b   1.000
_cell.length_c   1.000
_cell.angle_alpha   90.00
_cell.angle_beta   90.00
_cell.angle_gamma   90.00
#
_symmetry.space_group_name_H-M   'P 1'
#
loop_
_entity.id
_entity.type
_entity.pdbx_description
1 polymer ?
#
loop_
_entity_poly.entity_id
_entity_poly.type
_entity_poly.pdbx_seq_one_letter_code
_entity_poly.pdbx_strand_id
1 'polypeptide(L)' 'MGCYNREQARALRAAAADYGLTALITDDYLEVEAAIADVAPELILGTQMERHIGKRLGIPCAVISAPVHVQDFPARYS' A
#
# COMPACT_ATOMS: atom_id res chain seq x y z
N MET A 1 0.18 -1.92 7.73
CA MET A 1 0.38 -2.94 6.67
C MET A 1 -0.98 -3.40 6.17
N GLY A 2 -1.13 -3.57 4.85
CA GLY A 2 -2.40 -3.99 4.27
C GLY A 2 -2.23 -4.69 2.92
N CYS A 3 -3.25 -5.41 2.51
CA CYS A 3 -3.28 -6.11 1.23
C CYS A 3 -4.71 -6.12 0.69
N TYR A 4 -4.84 -5.90 -0.61
CA TYR A 4 -6.12 -6.01 -1.30
C TYR A 4 -6.48 -7.45 -1.67
N ASN A 5 -5.49 -8.36 -1.78
CA ASN A 5 -5.72 -9.76 -2.10
C ASN A 5 -6.06 -10.57 -0.83
N ARG A 6 -7.29 -11.11 -0.80
CA ARG A 6 -7.79 -11.92 0.30
C ARG A 6 -7.08 -13.26 0.46
N GLU A 7 -6.47 -13.81 -0.60
CA GLU A 7 -5.73 -15.08 -0.54
C GLU A 7 -4.48 -14.97 0.36
N GLN A 8 -3.85 -13.79 0.38
CA GLN A 8 -2.65 -13.54 1.20
C GLN A 8 -2.98 -13.03 2.61
N ALA A 9 -4.26 -12.85 2.93
CA ALA A 9 -4.70 -12.22 4.19
C ALA A 9 -4.19 -12.95 5.43
N ARG A 10 -4.07 -14.29 5.39
CA ARG A 10 -3.55 -15.07 6.53
C ARG A 10 -2.07 -14.80 6.78
N ALA A 11 -1.25 -14.83 5.73
CA ALA A 11 0.18 -14.57 5.83
C ALA A 11 0.45 -13.13 6.27
N LEU A 12 -0.31 -12.17 5.74
CA LEU A 12 -0.16 -10.77 6.10
C LEU A 12 -0.57 -10.48 7.55
N ARG A 13 -1.65 -11.11 8.05
CA ARG A 13 -2.05 -10.96 9.46
C ARG A 13 -0.99 -11.48 10.41
N ALA A 14 -0.36 -12.61 10.08
CA ALA A 14 0.75 -13.13 10.87
C ALA A 14 1.94 -12.15 10.87
N ALA A 15 2.36 -11.68 9.69
CA ALA A 15 3.41 -10.68 9.59
C ALA A 15 3.07 -9.40 10.36
N ALA A 16 1.83 -8.89 10.27
CA ALA A 16 1.40 -7.70 11.00
C ALA A 16 1.44 -7.89 12.51
N ALA A 17 1.07 -9.07 13.02
CA ALA A 17 1.17 -9.39 14.43
C ALA A 17 2.61 -9.33 14.95
N ASP A 18 3.60 -9.75 14.14
CA ASP A 18 5.03 -9.68 14.51
C ASP A 18 5.50 -8.23 14.73
N TYR A 19 4.87 -7.25 14.07
CA TYR A 19 5.13 -5.82 14.27
C TYR A 19 4.14 -5.15 15.24
N GLY A 20 3.25 -5.91 15.89
CA GLY A 20 2.21 -5.37 16.78
C GLY A 20 1.14 -4.54 16.06
N LEU A 21 0.94 -4.76 14.76
CA LEU A 21 0.02 -4.01 13.91
C LEU A 21 -1.22 -4.84 13.57
N THR A 22 -2.35 -4.15 13.34
CA THR A 22 -3.53 -4.76 12.74
C THR A 22 -3.44 -4.66 11.21
N ALA A 23 -3.49 -5.80 10.52
CA ALA A 23 -3.47 -5.83 9.06
C ALA A 23 -4.81 -5.34 8.47
N LEU A 24 -4.74 -4.37 7.56
CA LEU A 24 -5.89 -3.92 6.77
C LEU A 24 -6.07 -4.80 5.53
N ILE A 25 -7.17 -5.53 5.45
CA ILE A 25 -7.49 -6.40 4.30
C ILE A 25 -8.73 -5.85 3.61
N THR A 26 -8.52 -5.09 2.54
CA THR A 26 -9.60 -4.41 1.82
C THR A 26 -9.19 -4.14 0.38
N ASP A 27 -10.14 -4.30 -0.53
CA ASP A 27 -10.05 -3.89 -1.94
C ASP A 27 -10.70 -2.52 -2.19
N ASP A 28 -11.26 -1.88 -1.15
CA ASP A 28 -11.79 -0.52 -1.21
C ASP A 28 -10.70 0.52 -0.93
N TYR A 29 -10.42 1.35 -1.94
CA TYR A 29 -9.42 2.41 -1.83
C TYR A 29 -9.82 3.52 -0.84
N LEU A 30 -11.11 3.72 -0.57
CA LEU A 30 -11.58 4.73 0.39
C LEU A 30 -11.23 4.33 1.82
N GLU A 31 -11.28 3.04 2.15
CA GLU A 31 -10.84 2.52 3.44
C GLU A 31 -9.32 2.64 3.61
N VAL A 32 -8.56 2.34 2.54
CA VAL A 32 -7.10 2.51 2.53
C VAL A 32 -6.72 3.96 2.74
N GLU A 33 -7.41 4.88 2.06
CA GLU A 33 -7.18 6.31 2.22
C GLU A 33 -7.46 6.79 3.65
N ALA A 34 -8.60 6.40 4.22
CA ALA A 34 -8.96 6.76 5.58
C ALA A 34 -7.90 6.26 6.58
N ALA A 35 -7.43 5.03 6.41
CA ALA A 35 -6.38 4.47 7.27
C ALA A 35 -5.03 5.21 7.12
N ILE A 36 -4.65 5.62 5.90
CA ILE A 36 -3.43 6.41 5.68
C ILE A 36 -3.56 7.79 6.31
N ALA A 37 -4.72 8.44 6.18
CA ALA A 37 -4.96 9.76 6.77
C ALA A 37 -4.93 9.73 8.31
N ASP A 38 -5.46 8.67 8.94
CA ASP A 38 -5.46 8.49 10.39
C ASP A 38 -4.06 8.25 10.96
N VAL A 39 -3.26 7.41 10.30
CA VAL A 39 -1.90 7.09 10.75
C VAL A 39 -0.88 8.19 10.41
N ALA A 40 -1.16 9.01 9.40
CA ALA A 40 -0.31 10.09 8.91
C ALA A 40 1.18 9.69 8.78
N PRO A 41 1.51 8.66 7.98
CA PRO A 41 2.88 8.16 7.87
C PRO A 41 3.81 9.16 7.16
N GLU A 42 5.11 9.08 7.43
CA GLU A 42 6.14 9.87 6.74
C GLU A 42 6.48 9.35 5.34
N LEU A 43 6.13 8.08 5.05
CA LEU A 43 6.36 7.41 3.77
C LEU A 43 5.30 6.33 3.52
N ILE A 44 4.79 6.27 2.29
CA ILE A 44 3.87 5.23 1.83
C ILE A 44 4.59 4.29 0.85
N LEU A 45 4.47 2.99 1.08
CA LEU A 45 4.95 1.95 0.16
C LEU A 45 3.75 1.13 -0.29
N GLY A 46 3.31 1.28 -1.54
CA GLY A 46 2.05 0.67 -2.00
C GLY A 46 1.97 0.46 -3.50
N THR A 47 0.76 0.55 -4.05
CA THR A 47 0.49 0.47 -5.49
C THR A 47 0.36 1.88 -6.08
N GLN A 48 0.03 1.96 -7.36
CA GLN A 48 -0.30 3.25 -8.00
C GLN A 48 -1.48 3.98 -7.34
N MET A 49 -2.41 3.27 -6.71
CA MET A 49 -3.52 3.90 -5.97
C MET A 49 -3.03 4.63 -4.72
N GLU A 50 -2.14 4.03 -3.94
CA GLU A 50 -1.52 4.65 -2.77
C GLU A 50 -0.65 5.85 -3.17
N ARG A 51 -0.01 5.81 -4.35
CA ARG A 51 0.69 6.99 -4.90
C ARG A 51 -0.26 8.14 -5.18
N HIS A 52 -1.46 7.86 -5.68
CA HIS A 52 -2.50 8.87 -5.88
C HIS A 52 -2.97 9.46 -4.54
N ILE A 53 -3.20 8.62 -3.53
CA ILE A 53 -3.57 9.04 -2.17
C ILE A 53 -2.46 9.91 -1.55
N GLY A 54 -1.21 9.45 -1.59
CA GLY A 54 -0.06 10.17 -1.06
C GLY A 54 0.13 11.55 -1.70
N LYS A 55 -0.07 11.65 -3.02
CA LYS A 55 -0.04 12.96 -3.72
C LYS A 55 -1.08 13.95 -3.19
N ARG A 56 -2.28 13.48 -2.83
CA ARG A 56 -3.33 14.34 -2.27
C ARG A 56 -3.06 14.73 -0.82
N LEU A 57 -2.51 13.81 -0.02
CA LEU A 57 -2.19 14.05 1.39
C LEU A 57 -0.82 14.74 1.59
N GLY A 58 -0.03 14.92 0.53
CA GLY A 58 1.31 15.50 0.62
C GLY A 58 2.36 14.56 1.20
N ILE A 59 2.10 13.25 1.18
CA ILE A 59 2.98 12.23 1.76
C ILE A 59 3.81 11.58 0.64
N PRO A 60 5.14 11.48 0.78
CA PRO A 60 5.99 10.73 -0.14
C PRO A 60 5.52 9.29 -0.33
N CYS A 61 5.52 8.80 -1.57
CA CYS A 61 5.10 7.43 -1.88
C CYS A 61 6.03 6.76 -2.88
N ALA A 62 6.35 5.49 -2.65
CA ALA A 62 7.01 4.61 -3.62
C ALA A 62 6.10 3.42 -3.97
N VAL A 63 6.12 3.01 -5.24
CA VAL A 63 5.34 1.88 -5.74
C VAL A 63 6.16 0.60 -5.59
N ILE A 64 5.65 -0.37 -4.83
CA ILE A 64 6.33 -1.64 -4.52
C ILE A 64 5.54 -2.87 -5.00
N SER A 65 4.29 -2.68 -5.43
CA SER A 65 3.40 -3.77 -5.85
C SER A 65 2.56 -3.35 -7.05
N ALA A 66 2.22 -4.34 -7.89
CA ALA A 66 1.18 -4.19 -8.88
C ALA A 66 -0.17 -3.83 -8.21
N PRO A 67 -1.06 -3.09 -8.90
CA PRO A 67 -0.96 -2.59 -10.27
C PRO A 67 0.02 -1.41 -10.42
N VAL A 68 0.83 -1.46 -11.48
CA VAL A 68 1.90 -0.51 -11.80
C VAL A 68 1.63 0.21 -13.13
N HIS A 69 2.20 1.40 -13.34
CA HIS A 69 2.07 2.15 -14.60
C HIS A 69 3.30 1.93 -15.49
N VAL A 70 3.26 2.31 -16.77
CA VAL A 70 4.39 2.12 -17.71
C VAL A 70 5.72 2.71 -17.22
N GLN A 71 5.66 3.69 -16.30
CA GLN A 71 6.84 4.29 -15.67
C GLN A 71 7.58 3.34 -14.71
N ASP A 72 6.89 2.33 -14.19
CA ASP A 72 7.44 1.30 -13.30
C ASP A 72 8.04 0.11 -14.10
N PHE A 73 7.94 0.13 -15.44
CA PHE A 73 8.65 -0.79 -16.33
C PHE A 73 9.92 -0.12 -16.85
N PRO A 74 11.10 -0.42 -16.29
CA PRO A 74 12.35 0.14 -16.79
C PRO A 74 12.58 -0.29 -18.25
N ALA A 75 13.09 0.64 -19.07
CA ALA A 75 13.35 0.40 -20.50
C ALA A 75 14.41 -0.69 -20.79
N ARG A 76 15.07 -1.21 -19.75
CA ARG A 76 15.94 -2.38 -19.82
C ARG A 76 15.55 -3.36 -18.72
N TYR A 77 15.38 -4.62 -19.12
CA TYR A 77 15.32 -5.75 -18.22
C TYR A 77 16.60 -5.78 -17.37
N SER A 78 16.46 -5.84 -16.05
CA SER A 78 17.49 -6.29 -15.11
C SER A 78 16.96 -7.47 -14.32
#